data_AF-A0A554LB37-F1
#
_entry.id   AF-A0A554LB37-F1
#
_cell.length_a   1.000
_cell.length_b   1.000
_cell.length_c   1.000
_cell.angle_alpha   90.00
_cell.angle_beta   90.00
_cell.angle_gamma   90.00
#
_symmetry.space_group_name_H-M   'P 1'
#
loop_
_entity.id
_entity.type
_entity.pdbx_description
1 polymer ?
#
loop_
_entity_poly.entity_id
_entity_poly.type
_entity_poly.pdbx_seq_one_letter_code
_entity_poly.pdbx_strand_id
1 'polypeptide(L)'
;MVIIIAVAVATFFVWNSQRDKGPQTQEEIQREIERINKILEQVQEDKRKSESGKVACVQVYDPVCGSDGRTYSNSCFAGAAGVEIA
;
A
#
# COMPACT_ATOMS: atom_id res chain seq x y z
N MET A 1 -8.20 -56.90 -20.17
CA MET A 1 -7.21 -56.08 -19.43
C MET A 1 -6.48 -55.09 -20.33
N VAL A 2 -5.97 -55.49 -21.50
CA VAL A 2 -5.26 -54.60 -22.45
C VAL A 2 -6.10 -53.39 -22.92
N ILE A 3 -7.40 -53.59 -23.17
CA ILE A 3 -8.33 -52.51 -23.59
C ILE A 3 -8.50 -51.46 -22.49
N ILE A 4 -8.57 -51.87 -21.22
CA ILE A 4 -8.75 -50.95 -20.08
C ILE A 4 -7.50 -50.08 -19.91
N ILE A 5 -6.31 -50.66 -20.06
CA ILE A 5 -5.03 -49.93 -20.00
C ILE A 5 -4.94 -48.92 -21.17
N ALA A 6 -5.33 -49.32 -22.39
CA ALA A 6 -5.33 -48.42 -23.54
C ALA A 6 -6.27 -47.21 -23.35
N VAL A 7 -7.48 -47.44 -22.80
CA VAL A 7 -8.43 -46.38 -22.48
C VAL A 7 -7.89 -45.47 -21.36
N ALA A 8 -7.26 -46.02 -20.33
CA ALA A 8 -6.66 -45.26 -19.23
C ALA A 8 -5.48 -44.39 -19.71
N VAL A 9 -4.60 -44.94 -20.55
CA VAL A 9 -3.46 -44.20 -21.13
C VAL A 9 -3.95 -43.10 -22.07
N ALA A 10 -4.94 -43.37 -22.92
CA ALA A 10 -5.51 -42.38 -23.82
C ALA A 10 -6.18 -41.22 -23.07
N THR A 11 -6.94 -41.53 -22.01
CA THR A 11 -7.59 -40.49 -21.18
C THR A 11 -6.58 -39.70 -20.34
N PHE A 12 -5.54 -40.34 -19.81
CA PHE A 12 -4.43 -39.65 -19.13
C PHE A 12 -3.66 -38.74 -20.08
N PHE A 13 -3.39 -39.18 -21.31
CA PHE A 13 -2.69 -38.39 -22.32
C PHE A 13 -3.53 -37.21 -22.81
N VAL A 14 -4.84 -37.42 -23.03
CA VAL A 14 -5.80 -36.35 -23.36
C VAL A 14 -5.91 -35.34 -22.21
N TRP A 15 -5.99 -35.80 -20.96
CA TRP A 15 -5.99 -34.94 -19.78
C TRP A 15 -4.68 -34.14 -19.63
N ASN A 16 -3.55 -34.80 -19.85
CA ASN A 16 -2.24 -34.15 -19.79
C ASN A 16 -2.06 -33.14 -20.93
N SER A 17 -2.60 -33.41 -22.13
CA SER A 17 -2.61 -32.47 -23.27
C SER A 17 -3.46 -31.22 -23.04
N GLN A 18 -4.38 -31.24 -22.07
CA GLN A 18 -5.21 -30.08 -21.71
C GLN A 18 -4.63 -29.29 -20.52
N ARG A 19 -3.52 -29.74 -19.94
CA ARG A 19 -2.82 -29.09 -18.82
C ARG A 19 -1.94 -27.91 -19.25
N ASP A 20 -1.68 -27.78 -20.55
CA ASP A 20 -0.90 -26.69 -21.15
C ASP A 20 -1.78 -25.54 -21.71
N LYS A 21 -3.03 -25.42 -21.26
CA LYS A 21 -3.75 -24.16 -21.46
C LYS A 21 -3.08 -23.12 -20.56
N GLY A 22 -2.51 -22.11 -21.22
CA GLY A 22 -1.65 -21.05 -20.67
C GLY A 22 -2.22 -20.27 -19.47
N PRO A 23 -1.48 -19.23 -19.06
CA PRO A 23 -1.23 -18.88 -17.68
C PRO A 23 -2.54 -18.57 -16.95
N GLN A 24 -3.04 -19.53 -16.21
CA GLN A 24 -4.11 -19.28 -15.27
C GLN A 24 -3.52 -18.81 -13.94
N THR A 25 -3.86 -17.57 -13.59
CA THR A 25 -4.27 -17.18 -12.23
C THR A 25 -3.22 -17.02 -11.14
N GLN A 26 -1.97 -17.45 -11.28
CA GLN A 26 -0.97 -17.21 -10.22
C GLN A 26 0.00 -16.06 -10.53
N GLU A 27 0.50 -15.96 -11.76
CA GLU A 27 1.44 -14.90 -12.15
C GLU A 27 0.76 -13.53 -12.35
N GLU A 28 -0.53 -13.51 -12.68
CA GLU A 28 -1.33 -12.27 -12.79
C GLU A 28 -1.71 -11.74 -11.40
N ILE A 29 -2.13 -12.63 -10.50
CA ILE A 29 -2.38 -12.28 -9.10
C ILE A 29 -1.07 -11.81 -8.45
N GLN A 30 0.05 -12.48 -8.70
CA GLN A 30 1.35 -12.06 -8.17
C GLN A 30 1.76 -10.68 -8.70
N ARG A 31 1.54 -10.39 -9.98
CA ARG A 31 1.79 -9.05 -10.57
C ARG A 31 0.92 -7.96 -9.94
N GLU A 32 -0.33 -8.27 -9.63
CA GLU A 32 -1.22 -7.30 -8.99
C GLU A 32 -0.90 -7.11 -7.50
N ILE A 33 -0.56 -8.19 -6.78
CA ILE A 33 -0.04 -8.12 -5.40
C ILE A 33 1.22 -7.26 -5.36
N GLU A 34 2.14 -7.42 -6.32
CA GLU A 34 3.37 -6.63 -6.37
C GLU A 34 3.10 -5.14 -6.65
N ARG A 35 2.14 -4.83 -7.54
CA ARG A 35 1.67 -3.45 -7.74
C ARG A 35 1.06 -2.85 -6.48
N ILE A 36 0.21 -3.62 -5.78
CA ILE A 36 -0.40 -3.20 -4.52
C ILE A 36 0.68 -2.95 -3.46
N ASN A 37 1.64 -3.85 -3.29
CA ASN A 37 2.74 -3.69 -2.35
C ASN A 37 3.58 -2.45 -2.63
N LYS A 38 3.86 -2.16 -3.91
CA LYS A 38 4.55 -0.93 -4.33
C LYS A 38 3.75 0.33 -3.97
N ILE A 39 2.43 0.32 -4.11
CA ILE A 39 1.57 1.43 -3.66
C ILE A 39 1.63 1.58 -2.14
N LEU A 40 1.67 0.47 -1.38
CA LEU A 40 1.78 0.51 0.08
C LEU A 40 3.10 1.15 0.55
N GLU A 41 4.20 0.88 -0.14
CA GLU A 41 5.49 1.56 0.11
C GLU A 41 5.41 3.06 -0.16
N GLN A 42 4.71 3.47 -1.22
CA GLN A 42 4.49 4.88 -1.53
C GLN A 42 3.62 5.56 -0.46
N VAL A 43 2.56 4.90 0.02
CA VAL A 43 1.70 5.43 1.08
C VAL A 43 2.47 5.65 2.40
N GLN A 44 3.43 4.78 2.72
CA GLN A 44 4.28 4.95 3.90
C GLN A 44 5.22 6.15 3.75
N GLU A 45 5.78 6.36 2.56
CA GLU A 45 6.62 7.51 2.26
C GLU A 45 5.82 8.83 2.31
N ASP A 46 4.59 8.82 1.80
CA ASP A 46 3.72 9.99 1.80
C ASP A 46 3.26 10.35 3.23
N LYS A 47 3.03 9.36 4.09
CA LYS A 47 2.86 9.59 5.53
C LYS A 47 4.07 10.27 6.15
N ARG A 48 5.28 9.78 5.88
CA ARG A 48 6.51 10.39 6.40
C ARG A 48 6.68 11.83 5.92
N LYS A 49 6.30 12.14 4.68
CA LYS A 49 6.34 13.51 4.15
C LYS A 49 5.25 14.41 4.73
N SER A 50 4.06 13.87 4.98
CA SER A 50 2.98 14.55 5.69
C SER A 50 3.39 14.88 7.14
N GLU A 51 4.10 13.97 7.81
CA GLU A 51 4.62 14.17 9.16
C GLU A 51 5.86 15.08 9.19
N SER A 52 6.59 15.19 8.07
CA SER A 52 7.74 16.09 7.95
C SER A 52 7.36 17.57 7.90
N GLY A 53 6.07 17.92 8.01
CA GLY A 53 5.59 19.14 8.67
C GLY A 53 6.34 20.43 8.36
N LYS A 54 6.86 20.62 7.14
CA LYS A 54 7.48 21.89 6.75
C LYS A 54 6.38 22.86 6.38
N VAL A 55 5.68 23.35 7.39
CA VAL A 55 4.73 24.45 7.25
C VAL A 55 5.53 25.74 7.16
N ALA A 56 5.36 26.48 6.06
CA ALA A 56 5.90 27.82 5.94
C ALA A 56 5.02 28.78 6.73
N CYS A 57 5.43 29.11 7.95
CA CYS A 57 4.74 30.10 8.78
C CYS A 57 5.35 31.48 8.61
N VAL A 58 4.49 32.50 8.55
CA VAL A 58 4.91 33.91 8.63
C VAL A 58 5.49 34.16 10.02
N GLN A 59 6.58 34.91 10.11
CA GLN A 59 7.21 35.29 11.38
C GLN A 59 6.48 36.48 12.04
N VAL A 60 5.17 36.35 12.21
CA VAL A 60 4.36 37.28 13.03
C VAL A 60 4.29 36.73 14.44
N TYR A 61 4.50 37.59 15.44
CA TYR A 61 4.35 37.23 16.84
C TYR A 61 2.93 37.54 17.30
N ASP A 62 2.13 36.50 17.51
CA ASP A 62 0.75 36.54 17.99
C ASP A 62 0.51 35.28 18.86
N PRO A 63 0.99 35.28 20.11
CA PRO A 63 1.18 34.05 20.87
C PRO A 63 -0.14 33.36 21.22
N VAL A 64 -0.19 32.05 21.04
CA VAL A 64 -1.35 31.20 21.37
C VAL A 64 -0.97 30.10 22.36
N CYS A 65 -1.91 29.69 23.21
CA CYS A 65 -1.73 28.55 24.11
C CYS A 65 -2.25 27.28 23.42
N GLY A 66 -1.40 26.27 23.28
CA GLY A 66 -1.79 24.95 22.79
C GLY A 66 -2.51 24.13 23.85
N SER A 67 -3.28 23.14 23.42
CA SER A 67 -3.90 22.12 24.29
C SER A 67 -2.88 21.25 25.02
N ASP A 68 -1.63 21.27 24.58
CA ASP A 68 -0.47 20.67 25.25
C ASP A 68 0.13 21.55 26.37
N GLY A 69 -0.45 22.73 26.62
CA GLY A 69 0.00 23.69 27.63
C GLY A 69 1.23 24.50 27.26
N ARG A 70 1.69 24.43 26.00
CA ARG A 70 2.81 25.24 25.49
C ARG A 70 2.32 26.51 24.80
N THR A 71 3.09 27.58 24.90
CA THR A 71 2.84 28.81 24.13
C THR A 71 3.58 28.75 22.80
N TYR A 72 2.87 28.96 21.71
CA TYR A 72 3.39 29.03 20.35
C TYR A 72 3.47 30.47 19.87
N SER A 73 4.49 30.81 19.06
CA SER A 73 4.68 32.18 18.56
C SER A 73 3.51 32.71 17.73
N ASN A 74 2.78 31.82 17.05
CA ASN A 74 1.49 32.10 16.41
C ASN A 74 0.71 30.80 16.14
N SER A 75 -0.55 30.94 15.72
CA SER A 75 -1.44 29.83 15.37
C SER A 75 -0.88 28.89 14.29
N CYS A 76 -0.11 29.43 13.34
CA CYS A 76 0.54 28.61 12.31
C CYS A 76 1.60 27.68 12.92
N PHE A 77 2.44 28.18 13.84
CA PHE A 77 3.43 27.34 14.52
C PHE A 77 2.79 26.28 15.41
N ALA A 78 1.65 26.57 16.06
CA ALA A 78 0.88 25.57 16.79
C ALA A 78 0.36 24.45 15.86
N GLY A 79 -0.26 24.83 14.74
CA GLY A 79 -0.73 23.87 13.73
C GLY A 79 0.40 23.08 13.07
N ALA A 80 1.56 23.71 12.83
CA ALA A 80 2.75 23.05 12.30
C ALA A 80 3.32 21.99 13.26
N ALA A 81 3.15 22.19 14.56
CA ALA A 81 3.48 21.20 15.58
C ALA A 81 2.37 20.15 15.79
N GLY A 82 1.26 20.24 15.05
CA GLY A 82 0.11 19.35 15.21
C GLY A 82 -0.66 19.56 16.52
N VAL A 83 -0.57 20.75 17.11
CA VAL A 83 -1.20 21.09 18.38
C VAL A 83 -2.43 21.96 18.15
N GLU A 84 -3.56 21.55 18.73
CA GLU A 84 -4.79 22.35 18.73
C GLU A 84 -4.67 23.51 19.71
N ILE A 85 -5.26 24.67 19.37
CA ILE A 85 -5.27 25.85 20.22
C ILE A 85 -6.37 25.67 21.28
N ALA A 86 -6.03 25.93 22.55
CA ALA A 86 -6.92 25.77 23.70
C ALA A 86 -7.90 26.94 23.88
#